data_AF-A0A4Q3S5I7-F1
#
_entry.id   AF-A0A4Q3S5I7-F1
#
_cell.length_a   1.000
_cell.length_b   1.000
_cell.length_c   1.000
_cell.angle_alpha   90.00
_cell.angle_beta   90.00
_cell.angle_gamma   90.00
#
_symmetry.space_group_name_H-M   'P 1'
#
loop_
_entity.id
_entity.type
_entity.pdbx_description
1 polymer ?
#
loop_
_entity_poly.entity_id
_entity_poly.type
_entity_poly.pdbx_seq_one_letter_code
_entity_poly.pdbx_strand_id
1 'polypeptide(L)'
;MTVSRRLLFSAPLLTVPLLAQPAAAATRETDVSKVFVFLDNFLRMSPAEQSRLKVDFYLTQNGNAPKGIKAWWIDRDGKRTDVPIAADGRFEKEPTLRQLTEKSKMVFEGPSSSGFSVRIGLVWGSKPAIEMDARQVANYLNDANALVKKAAGKFGMVAPRMIQVAFLTRALASLR
;
A
#
# COMPACT_ATOMS: atom_id res chain seq x y z
N MET A 1 7.72 -23.99 12.39
CA MET A 1 7.23 -23.41 11.12
C MET A 1 7.02 -21.92 11.31
N THR A 2 7.92 -21.10 10.78
CA THR A 2 7.90 -19.63 10.93
C THR A 2 7.01 -19.04 9.85
N VAL A 3 5.86 -18.48 10.22
CA VAL A 3 4.98 -17.80 9.25
C VAL A 3 4.84 -16.33 9.65
N SER A 4 5.60 -15.49 8.96
CA SER A 4 5.39 -14.03 8.96
C SER A 4 4.08 -13.69 8.26
N ARG A 5 3.21 -12.92 8.92
CA ARG A 5 2.06 -12.25 8.28
C ARG A 5 2.09 -10.77 8.66
N ARG A 6 2.40 -9.92 7.68
CA ARG A 6 2.29 -8.46 7.73
C ARG A 6 0.84 -8.06 7.39
N LEU A 7 0.30 -7.02 8.03
CA LEU A 7 -1.10 -6.62 7.87
C LEU A 7 -1.27 -5.10 7.87
N LEU A 8 -2.07 -4.68 6.90
CA LEU A 8 -2.32 -3.33 6.41
C LEU A 8 -3.68 -2.78 6.82
N PHE A 9 -3.80 -1.46 6.72
CA PHE A 9 -4.88 -0.62 7.21
C PHE A 9 -5.84 -0.18 6.09
N SER A 10 -7.08 0.12 6.47
CA SER A 10 -8.13 0.67 5.60
C SER A 10 -8.55 2.03 6.17
N ALA A 11 -8.20 3.13 5.51
CA ALA A 11 -8.68 4.48 5.79
C ALA A 11 -9.71 4.91 4.72
N PRO A 12 -10.62 5.86 5.01
CA PRO A 12 -11.70 6.26 4.09
C PRO A 12 -11.13 6.92 2.82
N LEU A 13 -11.74 6.57 1.68
CA LEU A 13 -11.15 6.59 0.33
C LEU A 13 -11.40 7.92 -0.43
N LEU A 14 -10.34 8.45 -1.02
CA LEU A 14 -10.42 9.35 -2.19
C LEU A 14 -10.49 8.47 -3.46
N THR A 15 -11.66 8.38 -4.07
CA THR A 15 -11.87 7.68 -5.35
C THR A 15 -11.60 8.62 -6.53
N VAL A 16 -10.56 8.34 -7.32
CA VAL A 16 -10.29 9.05 -8.59
C VAL A 16 -10.70 8.13 -9.75
N PRO A 17 -11.71 8.50 -10.57
CA PRO A 17 -12.13 7.68 -11.70
C PRO A 17 -11.11 7.74 -12.85
N LEU A 18 -10.69 6.58 -13.38
CA LEU A 18 -9.91 6.46 -14.61
C LEU A 18 -10.85 6.17 -15.80
N LEU A 19 -10.86 7.05 -16.80
CA LEU A 19 -11.70 6.98 -18.03
C LEU A 19 -11.64 5.60 -18.71
N ALA A 20 -12.79 5.06 -19.11
CA ALA A 20 -12.94 3.73 -19.72
C ALA A 20 -12.39 3.63 -21.15
N GLN A 21 -11.72 2.52 -21.49
CA GLN A 21 -11.34 2.11 -22.86
C GLN A 21 -11.81 0.66 -23.13
N PRO A 22 -12.03 0.25 -24.40
CA PRO A 22 -12.77 -0.96 -24.75
C PRO A 22 -11.97 -2.27 -24.61
N ALA A 23 -12.70 -3.39 -24.63
CA ALA A 23 -12.31 -4.73 -24.20
C ALA A 23 -11.32 -5.45 -25.15
N ALA A 24 -10.03 -5.19 -24.98
CA ALA A 24 -9.01 -6.23 -24.83
C ALA A 24 -8.74 -6.37 -23.31
N ALA A 25 -7.81 -7.22 -22.85
CA ALA A 25 -7.33 -7.11 -21.46
C ALA A 25 -7.03 -5.61 -21.20
N ALA A 26 -7.84 -4.99 -20.33
CA ALA A 26 -7.91 -3.54 -20.30
C ALA A 26 -6.60 -3.04 -19.70
N THR A 27 -5.70 -2.62 -20.57
CA THR A 27 -4.42 -2.09 -20.16
C THR A 27 -4.68 -0.71 -19.60
N ARG A 28 -4.45 -0.56 -18.30
CA ARG A 28 -4.61 0.71 -17.60
C ARG A 28 -3.24 1.22 -17.23
N GLU A 29 -2.89 2.37 -17.77
CA GLU A 29 -1.65 3.06 -17.46
C GLU A 29 -1.91 4.27 -16.57
N THR A 30 -1.07 4.45 -15.55
CA THR A 30 -1.07 5.62 -14.68
C THR A 30 0.35 5.92 -14.21
N ASP A 31 0.59 7.07 -13.57
CA ASP A 31 1.90 7.37 -13.00
C ASP A 31 2.10 6.55 -11.72
N VAL A 32 3.30 5.99 -11.51
CA VAL A 32 3.65 5.24 -10.29
C VAL A 32 3.40 6.09 -9.04
N SER A 33 3.67 7.39 -9.10
CA SER A 33 3.41 8.33 -7.98
C SER A 33 1.93 8.48 -7.60
N LYS A 34 1.00 8.19 -8.53
CA LYS A 34 -0.45 8.19 -8.24
C LYS A 34 -0.92 6.88 -7.60
N VAL A 35 -0.19 5.79 -7.81
CA VAL A 35 -0.46 4.47 -7.22
C VAL A 35 0.13 4.42 -5.81
N PHE A 36 1.37 4.86 -5.66
CA PHE A 36 2.13 4.82 -4.41
C PHE A 36 2.18 6.20 -3.74
N VAL A 37 1.00 6.74 -3.42
CA VAL A 37 0.85 8.07 -2.83
C VAL A 37 1.60 8.15 -1.49
N PHE A 38 2.31 9.25 -1.26
CA PHE A 38 3.14 9.54 -0.07
C PHE A 38 4.36 8.63 0.14
N LEU A 39 4.61 7.65 -0.73
CA LEU A 39 5.79 6.78 -0.61
C LEU A 39 7.09 7.58 -0.78
N ASP A 40 7.10 8.61 -1.63
CA ASP A 40 8.28 9.46 -1.82
C ASP A 40 8.69 10.19 -0.54
N ASN A 41 7.72 10.65 0.24
CA ASN A 41 7.98 11.30 1.52
C ASN A 41 8.44 10.31 2.58
N PHE A 42 7.92 9.08 2.56
CA PHE A 42 8.37 8.01 3.44
C PHE A 42 9.82 7.59 3.12
N LEU A 43 10.16 7.41 1.84
CA LEU A 43 11.50 7.04 1.40
C LEU A 43 12.56 8.14 1.68
N ARG A 44 12.13 9.40 1.85
CA ARG A 44 13.01 10.51 2.25
C ARG A 44 13.23 10.62 3.76
N MET A 45 12.50 9.84 4.58
CA MET A 45 12.72 9.83 6.03
C MET A 45 14.05 9.18 6.39
N SER A 46 14.54 9.42 7.61
CA SER A 46 15.74 8.74 8.10
C SER A 46 15.52 7.21 8.21
N PRO A 47 16.56 6.38 8.08
CA PRO A 47 16.44 4.93 8.24
C PRO A 47 15.84 4.52 9.60
N ALA A 48 16.12 5.28 10.65
CA ALA A 48 15.55 5.07 11.98
C ALA A 48 14.01 5.25 11.97
N GLU A 49 13.50 6.26 11.27
CA GLU A 49 12.05 6.48 11.11
C GLU A 49 11.41 5.41 10.23
N GLN A 50 12.06 5.05 9.13
CA GLN A 50 11.58 4.00 8.23
C GLN A 50 11.51 2.62 8.91
N SER A 51 12.38 2.36 9.91
CA SER A 51 12.35 1.11 10.67
C SER A 51 11.15 0.97 11.61
N ARG A 52 10.53 2.09 12.02
CA ARG A 52 9.43 2.10 12.99
C ARG A 52 8.09 1.77 12.36
N LEU A 53 7.90 2.16 11.10
CA LEU A 53 6.64 2.03 10.39
C LEU A 53 6.92 1.42 9.03
N LYS A 54 6.21 0.36 8.68
CA LYS A 54 6.23 -0.19 7.33
C LYS A 54 5.00 0.27 6.58
N VAL A 55 5.20 0.90 5.43
CA VAL A 55 4.12 1.18 4.50
C VAL A 55 3.99 -0.03 3.58
N ASP A 56 2.77 -0.47 3.35
CA ASP A 56 2.44 -1.46 2.34
C ASP A 56 1.32 -0.87 1.47
N PHE A 57 1.20 -1.39 0.26
CA PHE A 57 0.18 -0.97 -0.70
C PHE A 57 -0.58 -2.19 -1.19
N TYR A 58 -1.90 -2.09 -1.24
CA TYR A 58 -2.77 -3.12 -1.81
C TYR A 58 -3.52 -2.60 -3.01
N LEU A 59 -3.44 -3.35 -4.10
CA LEU A 59 -4.41 -3.24 -5.17
C LEU A 59 -5.73 -3.88 -4.71
N THR A 60 -6.85 -3.22 -5.01
CA THR A 60 -8.20 -3.72 -4.80
C THR A 60 -9.04 -3.52 -6.05
N GLN A 61 -9.98 -4.41 -6.27
CA GLN A 61 -10.97 -4.36 -7.35
C GLN A 61 -12.34 -4.48 -6.70
N ASN A 62 -13.18 -3.44 -6.84
CA ASN A 62 -14.48 -3.35 -6.16
C ASN A 62 -14.39 -3.63 -4.63
N GLY A 63 -13.34 -3.12 -3.98
CA GLY A 63 -13.12 -3.28 -2.54
C GLY A 63 -12.57 -4.64 -2.07
N ASN A 64 -12.37 -5.59 -2.99
CA ASN A 64 -11.84 -6.93 -2.73
C ASN A 64 -10.43 -7.11 -3.33
N ALA A 65 -9.72 -8.17 -2.92
CA ALA A 65 -8.44 -8.52 -3.52
C ALA A 65 -8.62 -8.84 -5.03
N PRO A 66 -7.79 -8.26 -5.92
CA PRO A 66 -7.90 -8.44 -7.36
C PRO A 66 -7.55 -9.87 -7.76
N LYS A 67 -8.21 -10.40 -8.79
CA LYS A 67 -7.92 -11.73 -9.33
C LYS A 67 -7.49 -11.62 -10.79
N GLY A 68 -6.40 -12.30 -11.14
CA GLY A 68 -5.90 -12.35 -12.51
C GLY A 68 -5.38 -11.03 -13.05
N ILE A 69 -4.92 -10.13 -12.16
CA ILE A 69 -4.31 -8.85 -12.55
C ILE A 69 -2.79 -9.02 -12.61
N LYS A 70 -2.21 -8.59 -13.73
CA LYS A 70 -0.76 -8.43 -13.87
C LYS A 70 -0.43 -6.95 -13.72
N ALA A 71 0.68 -6.67 -13.04
CA ALA A 71 1.20 -5.32 -12.91
C ALA A 71 2.68 -5.28 -13.28
N TRP A 72 3.09 -4.20 -13.93
CA TRP A 72 4.49 -3.88 -14.18
C TRP A 72 4.67 -2.37 -14.22
N TRP A 73 5.88 -1.90 -13.97
CA TRP A 73 6.24 -0.52 -14.29
C TRP A 73 7.07 -0.44 -15.55
N ILE A 74 6.97 0.70 -16.23
CA ILE A 74 7.78 1.11 -17.36
C ILE A 74 8.57 2.34 -16.90
N ASP A 75 9.88 2.17 -16.80
CA ASP A 75 10.80 3.25 -16.45
C ASP A 75 11.05 4.17 -17.65
N ARG A 76 11.69 5.33 -17.41
CA ARG A 76 11.95 6.33 -18.46
C ARG A 76 12.82 5.79 -19.61
N ASP A 77 13.69 4.84 -19.32
CA ASP A 77 14.52 4.11 -20.28
C ASP A 77 13.73 3.04 -21.06
N GLY A 78 12.41 2.94 -20.86
CA GLY A 78 11.54 1.93 -21.46
C GLY A 78 11.67 0.57 -20.79
N LYS A 79 12.47 0.44 -19.72
CA LYS A 79 12.66 -0.84 -19.03
C LYS A 79 11.35 -1.24 -18.34
N ARG A 80 10.83 -2.39 -18.76
CA ARG A 80 9.73 -3.06 -18.07
C ARG A 80 10.26 -3.86 -16.89
N THR A 81 9.60 -3.75 -15.76
CA THR A 81 9.84 -4.61 -14.61
C THR A 81 8.51 -5.07 -14.02
N ASP A 82 8.38 -6.37 -13.84
CA ASP A 82 7.17 -6.93 -13.27
C ASP A 82 7.04 -6.59 -11.77
N VAL A 83 5.80 -6.38 -11.35
CA VAL A 83 5.41 -6.07 -9.98
C VAL A 83 4.43 -7.15 -9.53
N PRO A 84 4.92 -8.20 -8.84
CA PRO A 84 4.05 -9.25 -8.33
C PRO A 84 3.02 -8.69 -7.34
N ILE A 85 1.80 -9.22 -7.43
CA ILE A 85 0.70 -8.91 -6.53
C ILE A 85 0.35 -10.18 -5.77
N ALA A 86 0.44 -10.15 -4.44
CA ALA A 86 0.09 -11.26 -3.58
C ALA A 86 -1.43 -11.53 -3.59
N ALA A 87 -1.85 -12.70 -3.09
CA ALA A 87 -3.25 -13.13 -3.11
C ALA A 87 -4.21 -12.21 -2.33
N ASP A 88 -3.70 -11.43 -1.38
CA ASP A 88 -4.43 -10.41 -0.62
C ASP A 88 -4.47 -9.03 -1.34
N GLY A 89 -3.88 -8.94 -2.53
CA GLY A 89 -3.76 -7.73 -3.31
C GLY A 89 -2.48 -6.93 -3.04
N ARG A 90 -1.55 -7.40 -2.19
CA ARG A 90 -0.39 -6.61 -1.79
C ARG A 90 0.62 -6.52 -2.91
N PHE A 91 1.10 -5.32 -3.21
CA PHE A 91 2.29 -5.19 -4.04
C PHE A 91 3.48 -5.79 -3.29
N GLU A 92 4.13 -6.78 -3.90
CA GLU A 92 5.30 -7.41 -3.28
C GLU A 92 6.58 -6.61 -3.50
N LYS A 93 6.54 -5.68 -4.45
CA LYS A 93 7.64 -4.81 -4.80
C LYS A 93 7.21 -3.35 -4.75
N GLU A 94 8.00 -2.54 -4.09
CA GLU A 94 7.80 -1.09 -3.99
C GLU A 94 8.71 -0.37 -5.00
N PRO A 95 8.26 0.75 -5.58
CA PRO A 95 9.09 1.55 -6.46
C PRO A 95 10.17 2.31 -5.68
N THR A 96 11.28 2.59 -6.34
CA THR A 96 12.35 3.43 -5.78
C THR A 96 11.99 4.91 -5.83
N LEU A 97 12.70 5.74 -5.05
CA LEU A 97 12.53 7.19 -5.10
C LEU A 97 12.75 7.74 -6.51
N ARG A 98 13.73 7.18 -7.25
CA ARG A 98 14.00 7.56 -8.64
C ARG A 98 12.76 7.36 -9.53
N GLN A 99 12.13 6.20 -9.44
CA GLN A 99 10.96 5.84 -10.24
C GLN A 99 9.74 6.72 -9.92
N LEU A 100 9.60 7.13 -8.65
CA LEU A 100 8.57 8.08 -8.24
C LEU A 100 8.82 9.48 -8.81
N THR A 101 10.08 9.94 -8.85
CA THR A 101 10.44 11.27 -9.34
C THR A 101 10.50 11.39 -10.86
N GLU A 102 10.90 10.32 -11.55
CA GLU A 102 11.03 10.29 -13.02
C GLU A 102 9.71 10.02 -13.74
N LYS A 103 8.59 9.91 -12.99
CA LYS A 103 7.25 9.61 -13.51
C LYS A 103 7.20 8.30 -14.31
N SER A 104 7.88 7.26 -13.80
CA SER A 104 7.69 5.89 -14.32
C SER A 104 6.19 5.56 -14.36
N LYS A 105 5.80 4.76 -15.34
CA LYS A 105 4.40 4.39 -15.58
C LYS A 105 4.10 3.06 -14.92
N MET A 106 2.97 2.97 -14.23
CA MET A 106 2.42 1.73 -13.72
C MET A 106 1.37 1.24 -14.69
N VAL A 107 1.48 0.00 -15.12
CA VAL A 107 0.57 -0.64 -16.05
C VAL A 107 -0.11 -1.82 -15.36
N PHE A 108 -1.43 -1.87 -15.48
CA PHE A 108 -2.26 -2.98 -15.02
C PHE A 108 -2.94 -3.64 -16.22
N GLU A 109 -2.86 -4.96 -16.29
CA GLU A 109 -3.54 -5.76 -17.31
C GLU A 109 -4.44 -6.78 -16.62
N GLY A 110 -5.70 -6.84 -17.07
CA GLY A 110 -6.69 -7.79 -16.55
C GLY A 110 -8.09 -7.61 -17.15
N PRO A 111 -9.08 -8.37 -16.66
CA PRO A 111 -10.45 -8.31 -17.16
C PRO A 111 -11.06 -6.90 -17.02
N SER A 112 -11.70 -6.45 -18.11
CA SER A 112 -11.96 -5.03 -18.42
C SER A 112 -13.08 -4.34 -17.62
N SER A 113 -13.69 -4.98 -16.63
CA SER A 113 -15.01 -4.58 -16.13
C SER A 113 -15.05 -3.82 -14.80
N SER A 114 -13.92 -3.49 -14.17
CA SER A 114 -13.96 -2.77 -12.89
C SER A 114 -12.77 -1.87 -12.64
N GLY A 115 -13.05 -0.71 -12.02
CA GLY A 115 -12.03 0.23 -11.59
C GLY A 115 -11.14 -0.38 -10.52
N PHE A 116 -9.84 -0.11 -10.61
CA PHE A 116 -8.88 -0.47 -9.58
C PHE A 116 -8.80 0.64 -8.54
N SER A 117 -8.54 0.29 -7.29
CA SER A 117 -8.26 1.23 -6.21
C SER A 117 -7.09 0.73 -5.39
N VAL A 118 -6.26 1.64 -4.88
CA VAL A 118 -5.13 1.29 -4.02
C VAL A 118 -5.46 1.65 -2.58
N ARG A 119 -5.23 0.71 -1.67
CA ARG A 119 -5.27 0.95 -0.22
C ARG A 119 -3.86 1.02 0.33
N ILE A 120 -3.63 1.94 1.26
CA ILE A 120 -2.36 2.09 1.97
C ILE A 120 -2.51 1.48 3.35
N GLY A 121 -1.60 0.58 3.71
CA GLY A 121 -1.52 0.03 5.04
C GLY A 121 -0.24 0.40 5.75
N LEU A 122 -0.36 0.73 7.04
CA LEU A 122 0.73 1.21 7.87
C LEU A 122 1.02 0.21 8.99
N VAL A 123 1.86 -0.77 8.72
CA VAL A 123 2.20 -1.82 9.68
C VAL A 123 3.27 -1.32 10.64
N TRP A 124 3.05 -1.41 11.95
CA TRP A 124 4.11 -1.07 12.90
C TRP A 124 5.26 -2.09 12.81
N GLY A 125 6.50 -1.60 12.83
CA GLY A 125 7.70 -2.40 12.57
C GLY A 125 8.12 -3.34 13.71
N SER A 126 7.56 -3.17 14.92
CA SER A 126 7.86 -4.07 16.04
C SER A 126 7.09 -5.38 15.93
N LYS A 127 7.68 -6.47 16.44
CA LYS A 127 7.00 -7.77 16.53
C LYS A 127 5.78 -7.63 17.45
N PRO A 128 4.58 -8.09 17.05
CA PRO A 128 3.44 -8.16 17.95
C PRO A 128 3.83 -8.98 19.19
N ALA A 129 3.64 -8.42 20.39
CA ALA A 129 3.80 -9.14 21.65
C ALA A 129 2.47 -9.82 22.02
N ILE A 130 2.55 -10.93 22.78
CA ILE A 130 1.37 -11.68 23.24
C ILE A 130 0.51 -10.81 24.18
N GLU A 131 1.17 -9.93 24.93
CA GLU A 131 0.55 -8.91 25.75
C GLU A 131 1.11 -7.55 25.35
N MET A 132 0.25 -6.55 25.21
CA MET A 132 0.63 -5.18 24.92
C MET A 132 -0.07 -4.26 25.89
N ASP A 133 0.70 -3.37 26.51
CA ASP A 133 0.14 -2.34 27.38
C ASP A 133 -0.71 -1.37 26.55
N ALA A 134 -1.91 -1.03 27.05
CA ALA A 134 -2.84 -0.17 26.33
C ALA A 134 -2.28 1.25 26.10
N ARG A 135 -1.43 1.77 27.01
CA ARG A 135 -0.76 3.06 26.81
C ARG A 135 0.30 2.96 25.72
N GLN A 136 1.00 1.83 25.65
CA GLN A 136 1.95 1.54 24.58
C GLN A 136 1.25 1.50 23.20
N VAL A 137 0.06 0.87 23.11
CA VAL A 137 -0.76 0.88 21.88
C VAL A 137 -1.20 2.29 21.50
N ALA A 138 -1.62 3.10 22.48
CA ALA A 138 -1.98 4.51 22.24
C ALA A 138 -0.78 5.34 21.77
N ASN A 139 0.41 5.10 22.35
CA ASN A 139 1.65 5.75 21.92
C ASN A 139 2.01 5.38 20.48
N TYR A 140 1.83 4.12 20.08
CA TYR A 140 2.04 3.71 18.69
C TYR A 140 1.09 4.40 17.71
N LEU A 141 -0.19 4.54 18.07
CA LEU A 141 -1.13 5.32 17.26
C LEU A 141 -0.69 6.78 17.13
N ASN A 142 -0.22 7.40 18.21
CA ASN A 142 0.26 8.78 18.20
C ASN A 142 1.52 8.94 17.34
N ASP A 143 2.50 8.06 17.50
CA ASP A 143 3.75 8.07 16.74
C ASP A 143 3.49 7.84 15.25
N ALA A 144 2.64 6.87 14.93
CA ALA A 144 2.27 6.58 13.55
C ALA A 144 1.50 7.76 12.92
N ASN A 145 0.60 8.41 13.66
CA ASN A 145 -0.07 9.64 13.21
C ASN A 145 0.90 10.81 13.03
N ALA A 146 1.90 10.96 13.90
CA ALA A 146 2.94 11.97 13.76
C ALA A 146 3.80 11.72 12.51
N LEU A 147 4.14 10.46 12.25
CA LEU A 147 4.87 10.06 11.04
C LEU A 147 4.04 10.29 9.78
N VAL A 148 2.74 9.95 9.78
CA VAL A 148 1.84 10.24 8.65
C VAL A 148 1.72 11.74 8.42
N LYS A 149 1.56 12.54 9.48
CA LYS A 149 1.50 14.00 9.38
C LYS A 149 2.80 14.57 8.80
N LYS A 150 3.95 14.03 9.21
CA LYS A 150 5.27 14.38 8.67
C LYS A 150 5.41 13.96 7.20
N ALA A 151 5.00 12.74 6.86
CA ALA A 151 4.99 12.22 5.49
C ALA A 151 4.05 13.00 4.57
N ALA A 152 2.92 13.49 5.06
CA ALA A 152 1.99 14.27 4.26
C ALA A 152 2.47 15.73 4.02
N GLY A 153 3.49 16.19 4.76
CA GLY A 153 4.06 17.53 4.63
C GLY A 153 3.00 18.63 4.77
N LYS A 154 2.87 19.49 3.75
CA LYS A 154 1.88 20.57 3.71
C LYS A 154 0.43 20.08 3.79
N PHE A 155 0.17 18.82 3.46
CA PHE A 155 -1.15 18.20 3.55
C PHE A 155 -1.42 17.52 4.90
N GLY A 156 -0.54 17.68 5.90
CA GLY A 156 -0.66 17.03 7.20
C GLY A 156 -1.96 17.29 7.97
N MET A 157 -2.72 18.34 7.64
CA MET A 157 -4.03 18.60 8.26
C MET A 157 -5.18 17.80 7.64
N VAL A 158 -5.07 17.43 6.36
CA VAL A 158 -6.04 16.59 5.64
C VAL A 158 -5.56 15.15 5.50
N ALA A 159 -4.38 14.84 6.03
CA ALA A 159 -3.81 13.52 6.03
C ALA A 159 -4.70 12.56 6.85
N PRO A 160 -4.92 11.33 6.36
CA PRO A 160 -5.67 10.32 7.10
C PRO A 160 -5.10 10.12 8.51
N ARG A 161 -5.97 10.08 9.52
CA ARG A 161 -5.59 9.76 10.90
C ARG A 161 -5.97 8.31 11.21
N MET A 162 -5.04 7.58 11.81
CA MET A 162 -5.31 6.27 12.40
C MET A 162 -6.04 6.46 13.73
N ILE A 163 -7.25 5.90 13.81
CA ILE A 163 -8.14 6.02 14.97
C ILE A 163 -8.37 4.68 15.68
N GLN A 164 -7.88 3.58 15.12
CA GLN A 164 -8.11 2.23 15.62
C GLN A 164 -6.87 1.35 15.39
N VAL A 165 -6.67 0.39 16.30
CA VAL A 165 -5.73 -0.72 16.15
C VAL A 165 -6.53 -2.01 16.11
N ALA A 166 -6.27 -2.85 15.11
CA ALA A 166 -6.87 -4.17 15.00
C ALA A 166 -5.83 -5.25 15.30
N PHE A 167 -6.13 -6.12 16.26
CA PHE A 167 -5.36 -7.32 16.54
C PHE A 167 -5.97 -8.47 15.74
N LEU A 168 -5.24 -8.97 14.75
CA LEU A 168 -5.73 -10.03 13.89
C LEU A 168 -5.26 -11.38 14.41
N THR A 169 -6.15 -12.11 15.08
CA THR A 169 -5.96 -13.52 15.44
C THR A 169 -6.01 -14.35 14.16
N ARG A 170 -4.91 -15.05 13.87
CA ARG A 170 -4.84 -15.94 12.72
C ARG A 170 -5.57 -17.25 13.04
N ALA A 171 -6.87 -17.32 12.73
CA ALA A 171 -7.55 -18.61 12.67
C ALA A 171 -6.91 -19.46 11.55
N LEU A 172 -6.45 -20.66 11.90
CA LEU A 172 -6.08 -21.70 10.94
C LEU A 172 -7.35 -22.13 10.19
N ALA A 173 -7.58 -21.58 9.01
CA ALA A 173 -8.43 -22.24 8.03
C ALA A 173 -7.56 -23.11 7.12
N SER A 174 -7.09 -24.23 7.68
CA SER A 174 -6.86 -25.48 6.94
C SER A 174 -6.64 -26.62 7.92
N LEU A 175 -7.67 -27.42 8.15
CA LEU A 175 -7.62 -28.88 8.19
C LEU A 175 -9.01 -29.45 8.53
N ARG A 176 -9.64 -29.98 7.49
CA ARG A 176 -10.84 -30.84 7.43
C ARG A 176 -12.19 -30.15 7.55
#